data_AF-A0A8B6C0L2-F1
#
_entry.id   AF-A0A8B6C0L2-F1
#
_cell.length_a   1.000
_cell.length_b   1.000
_cell.length_c   1.000
_cell.angle_alpha   90.00
_cell.angle_beta   90.00
_cell.angle_gamma   90.00
#
_symmetry.space_group_name_H-M   'P 1'
#
loop_
_entity.id
_entity.type
_entity.pdbx_description
1 polymer ?
#
loop_
_entity_poly.entity_id
_entity_poly.type
_entity_poly.pdbx_seq_one_letter_code
_entity_poly.pdbx_strand_id
1 'polypeptide(L)'
;MERFGTSTRQDIDDKRRNIHANKTQKSNTLSATLFREYLTSKDHEADFESFTTQRVDEALSHFYLDVRKIDGSMYKTSSLESIRHGLNRHLKAPPNNKVFDIIKDAAFRYANMSFDAARAELKQAGKGNVQHYPIIQESDREKSDYLIKSSMIQDYFCRRGAENMHTMTKSTFALKTDPDTGMRYIEKILDELTKNHRGNDKETTSGVMPEATGSMYCPVDSFIKYTDKLHPDCDRLWQRPRDCFVDDDNEIWYYNAPVGEKKLKTFMSDLSLSCKLSQKYTNHSSEQQEL
;
A
#
# COMPACT_ATOMS: atom_id res chain seq x y z
N MET A 1 -29.91 -13.22 25.69
CA MET A 1 -28.70 -13.12 24.86
C MET A 1 -27.64 -14.02 25.46
N GLU A 2 -27.06 -14.92 24.69
CA GLU A 2 -25.90 -15.70 25.14
C GLU A 2 -24.68 -14.79 25.20
N ARG A 3 -23.98 -14.83 26.34
CA ARG A 3 -22.75 -14.05 26.59
C ARG A 3 -21.61 -14.42 25.64
N PHE A 4 -21.63 -15.65 25.10
CA PHE A 4 -20.54 -16.20 24.30
C PHE A 4 -21.09 -16.74 22.97
N GLY A 5 -20.54 -16.27 21.85
CA GLY A 5 -20.86 -16.81 20.53
C GLY A 5 -20.11 -18.11 20.27
N THR A 6 -20.68 -18.97 19.42
CA THR A 6 -20.02 -20.17 18.90
C THR A 6 -19.54 -19.90 17.48
N SER A 7 -18.25 -20.08 17.20
CA SER A 7 -17.70 -20.02 15.83
C SER A 7 -17.41 -21.43 15.35
N THR A 8 -17.82 -21.76 14.12
CA THR A 8 -17.47 -23.04 13.50
C THR A 8 -15.99 -23.09 13.12
N ARG A 9 -15.46 -24.29 12.84
CA ARG A 9 -14.09 -24.44 12.33
C ARG A 9 -13.89 -23.65 11.03
N GLN A 10 -14.90 -23.66 10.15
CA GLN A 10 -14.89 -22.90 8.91
C GLN A 10 -14.79 -21.40 9.18
N ASP A 11 -15.58 -20.86 10.12
CA ASP A 11 -15.51 -19.45 10.50
C ASP A 11 -14.14 -19.06 11.06
N ILE A 12 -13.54 -19.94 11.85
CA ILE A 12 -12.20 -19.72 12.42
C ILE A 12 -11.15 -19.68 11.30
N ASP A 13 -11.20 -20.62 10.37
CA ASP A 13 -10.25 -20.69 9.26
C ASP A 13 -10.45 -19.51 8.28
N ASP A 14 -11.68 -19.08 8.03
CA ASP A 14 -11.99 -17.89 7.24
C ASP A 14 -11.46 -16.62 7.89
N LYS A 15 -11.67 -16.45 9.20
CA LYS A 15 -11.10 -15.34 9.96
C LYS A 15 -9.57 -15.37 9.91
N ARG A 16 -8.95 -16.53 10.06
CA ARG A 16 -7.48 -16.70 9.98
C ARG A 16 -6.92 -16.39 8.60
N ARG A 17 -7.58 -16.83 7.53
CA ARG A 17 -7.17 -16.51 6.15
C ARG A 17 -7.23 -14.99 5.91
N ASN A 18 -8.27 -14.34 6.42
CA ASN A 18 -8.51 -12.91 6.25
C ASN A 18 -7.63 -11.99 7.12
N ILE A 19 -6.76 -12.56 7.98
CA ILE A 19 -5.73 -11.79 8.70
C ILE A 19 -4.85 -11.03 7.70
N HIS A 20 -4.45 -11.70 6.61
CA HIS A 20 -3.61 -11.09 5.59
C HIS A 20 -4.44 -10.43 4.48
N ALA A 21 -3.97 -9.28 3.98
CA ALA A 21 -4.58 -8.59 2.85
C ALA A 21 -4.67 -9.49 1.61
N ASN A 22 -5.72 -9.31 0.80
CA ASN A 22 -5.94 -10.10 -0.43
C ASN A 22 -4.71 -10.08 -1.37
N LYS A 23 -4.01 -8.94 -1.48
CA LYS A 23 -2.76 -8.85 -2.23
C LYS A 23 -1.67 -9.79 -1.67
N THR A 24 -1.55 -9.85 -0.34
CA THR A 24 -0.60 -10.73 0.35
C THR A 24 -0.96 -12.20 0.15
N GLN A 25 -2.24 -12.56 0.25
CA GLN A 25 -2.70 -13.93 -0.04
C GLN A 25 -2.34 -14.33 -1.47
N LYS A 26 -2.64 -13.49 -2.47
CA LYS A 26 -2.25 -13.72 -3.87
C LYS A 26 -0.73 -13.89 -4.03
N SER A 27 0.06 -13.05 -3.37
CA SER A 27 1.53 -13.17 -3.39
C SER A 27 2.03 -14.48 -2.78
N ASN A 28 1.39 -14.96 -1.70
CA ASN A 28 1.73 -16.24 -1.09
C ASN A 28 1.42 -17.39 -2.04
N THR A 29 0.22 -17.37 -2.66
CA THR A 29 -0.19 -18.36 -3.67
C THR A 29 0.77 -18.38 -4.86
N LEU A 30 1.16 -17.21 -5.39
CA LEU A 30 2.14 -17.12 -6.47
C LEU A 30 3.50 -17.72 -6.08
N SER A 31 3.94 -17.49 -4.84
CA SER A 31 5.21 -18.06 -4.34
C SER A 31 5.13 -19.58 -4.25
N ALA A 32 4.00 -20.12 -3.77
CA ALA A 32 3.75 -21.56 -3.74
C ALA A 32 3.70 -22.16 -5.15
N THR A 33 2.95 -21.54 -6.08
CA THR A 33 2.89 -21.98 -7.47
C THR A 33 4.28 -22.03 -8.11
N LEU A 34 5.08 -20.98 -7.94
CA LEU A 34 6.46 -20.94 -8.47
C LEU A 34 7.32 -22.09 -7.91
N PHE A 35 7.16 -22.43 -6.63
CA PHE A 35 7.89 -23.55 -6.04
C PHE A 35 7.40 -24.90 -6.56
N ARG A 36 6.08 -25.07 -6.78
CA ARG A 36 5.54 -26.28 -7.43
C ARG A 36 6.06 -26.45 -8.84
N GLU A 37 6.04 -25.39 -9.64
CA GLU A 37 6.59 -25.37 -11.01
C GLU A 37 8.07 -25.75 -11.02
N TYR A 38 8.85 -25.22 -10.08
CA TYR A 38 10.24 -25.59 -9.90
C TYR A 38 10.41 -27.08 -9.59
N LEU A 39 9.67 -27.62 -8.61
CA LEU A 39 9.74 -29.03 -8.25
C LEU A 39 9.38 -29.93 -9.43
N THR A 40 8.30 -29.62 -10.14
CA THR A 40 7.91 -30.36 -11.36
C THR A 40 9.01 -30.29 -12.42
N SER A 41 9.67 -29.14 -12.61
CA SER A 41 10.78 -29.01 -13.57
C SER A 41 12.03 -29.82 -13.21
N LYS A 42 12.14 -30.27 -11.96
CA LYS A 42 13.22 -31.12 -11.44
C LYS A 42 12.78 -32.57 -11.26
N ASP A 43 11.66 -32.96 -11.86
CA ASP A 43 11.05 -34.30 -11.72
C ASP A 43 10.79 -34.69 -10.26
N HIS A 44 10.37 -33.71 -9.45
CA HIS A 44 9.94 -33.90 -8.06
C HIS A 44 8.43 -33.74 -7.91
N GLU A 45 7.88 -34.37 -6.86
CA GLU A 45 6.48 -34.20 -6.48
C GLU A 45 6.17 -32.74 -6.14
N ALA A 46 5.06 -32.23 -6.67
CA ALA A 46 4.68 -30.82 -6.52
C ALA A 46 3.99 -30.51 -5.18
N ASP A 47 3.45 -31.51 -4.49
CA ASP A 47 2.76 -31.35 -3.20
C ASP A 47 3.78 -31.26 -2.04
N PHE A 48 4.57 -30.19 -2.05
CA PHE A 48 5.59 -29.94 -1.04
C PHE A 48 4.99 -29.71 0.36
N GLU A 49 3.69 -29.45 0.44
CA GLU A 49 2.96 -29.36 1.70
C GLU A 49 2.85 -30.71 2.41
N SER A 50 2.96 -31.84 1.70
CA SER A 50 3.01 -33.17 2.32
C SER A 50 4.40 -33.57 2.82
N PHE A 51 5.45 -32.87 2.38
CA PHE A 51 6.84 -33.23 2.66
C PHE A 51 7.19 -33.20 4.15
N THR A 52 8.19 -34.02 4.50
CA THR A 52 8.86 -33.95 5.79
C THR A 52 9.67 -32.66 5.90
N THR A 53 9.90 -32.18 7.12
CA THR A 53 10.70 -30.97 7.37
C THR A 53 12.07 -31.02 6.68
N GLN A 54 12.75 -32.16 6.75
CA GLN A 54 14.06 -32.35 6.09
C GLN A 54 13.96 -32.23 4.56
N ARG A 55 12.92 -32.80 3.95
CA ARG A 55 12.74 -32.72 2.50
C ARG A 55 12.38 -31.30 2.04
N VAL A 56 11.62 -30.55 2.85
CA VAL A 56 11.34 -29.14 2.57
C VAL A 56 12.64 -28.30 2.65
N ASP A 57 13.48 -28.52 3.67
CA ASP A 57 14.77 -27.84 3.80
C ASP A 57 15.69 -28.10 2.60
N GLU A 58 15.83 -29.36 2.20
CA GLU A 58 16.62 -29.75 1.03
C GLU A 58 16.09 -29.10 -0.27
N ALA A 59 14.78 -29.19 -0.52
CA ALA A 59 14.17 -28.63 -1.71
C ALA A 59 14.29 -27.10 -1.79
N LEU A 60 14.11 -26.40 -0.65
CA LEU A 60 14.27 -24.95 -0.58
C LEU A 60 15.73 -24.53 -0.77
N SER A 61 16.68 -25.32 -0.28
CA SER A 61 18.12 -25.08 -0.46
C SER A 61 18.49 -24.96 -1.94
N HIS A 62 18.04 -25.90 -2.77
CA HIS A 62 18.26 -25.84 -4.22
C HIS A 62 17.43 -24.73 -4.88
N PHE A 63 16.16 -24.59 -4.50
CA PHE A 63 15.27 -23.60 -5.09
C PHE A 63 15.81 -22.17 -5.01
N TYR A 64 16.35 -21.75 -3.85
CA TYR A 64 16.84 -20.38 -3.70
C TYR A 64 18.02 -20.04 -4.61
N LEU A 65 18.85 -21.03 -4.98
CA LEU A 65 19.97 -20.85 -5.89
C LEU A 65 19.53 -20.93 -7.36
N ASP A 66 18.57 -21.79 -7.66
CA ASP A 66 18.14 -22.09 -9.03
C ASP A 66 17.08 -21.15 -9.59
N VAL A 67 16.25 -20.54 -8.72
CA VAL A 67 15.04 -19.84 -9.19
C VAL A 67 15.37 -18.65 -10.10
N ARG A 68 14.74 -18.62 -11.27
CA ARG A 68 14.88 -17.56 -12.29
C ARG A 68 13.50 -17.11 -12.78
N LYS A 69 13.45 -15.95 -13.43
CA LYS A 69 12.25 -15.51 -14.14
C LYS A 69 12.04 -16.36 -15.40
N ILE A 70 10.86 -16.22 -16.00
CA ILE A 70 10.51 -16.89 -17.27
C ILE A 70 11.52 -16.58 -18.38
N ASP A 71 12.06 -15.35 -18.42
CA ASP A 71 13.08 -14.92 -19.38
C ASP A 71 14.51 -15.42 -19.04
N GLY A 72 14.67 -16.27 -18.02
CA GLY A 72 15.94 -16.78 -17.53
C GLY A 72 16.73 -15.80 -16.66
N SER A 73 16.29 -14.53 -16.52
CA SER A 73 17.01 -13.53 -15.75
C SER A 73 16.85 -13.73 -14.24
N MET A 74 17.84 -13.23 -13.49
CA MET A 74 17.82 -13.23 -12.03
C MET A 74 16.72 -12.31 -11.46
N TYR A 75 16.15 -12.71 -10.32
CA TYR A 75 15.28 -11.87 -9.51
C TYR A 75 16.03 -10.71 -8.84
N LYS A 76 15.28 -9.73 -8.33
CA LYS A 76 15.82 -8.77 -7.36
C LYS A 76 15.95 -9.43 -6.00
N THR A 77 16.88 -8.96 -5.17
CA THR A 77 17.02 -9.43 -3.78
C THR A 77 15.70 -9.35 -3.01
N SER A 78 14.98 -8.24 -3.12
CA SER A 78 13.67 -8.04 -2.47
C SER A 78 12.57 -8.96 -3.00
N SER A 79 12.64 -9.36 -4.27
CA SER A 79 11.71 -10.34 -4.84
C SER A 79 11.95 -11.73 -4.27
N LEU A 80 13.20 -12.14 -4.13
CA LEU A 80 13.55 -13.43 -3.53
C LEU A 80 13.15 -13.50 -2.04
N GLU A 81 13.37 -12.42 -1.28
CA GLU A 81 12.87 -12.26 0.09
C GLU A 81 11.35 -12.38 0.16
N SER A 82 10.64 -11.74 -0.78
CA SER A 82 9.17 -11.80 -0.85
C SER A 82 8.66 -13.23 -1.14
N ILE A 83 9.34 -13.98 -2.01
CA ILE A 83 9.01 -15.38 -2.32
C ILE A 83 9.20 -16.24 -1.06
N ARG A 84 10.33 -16.13 -0.36
CA ARG A 84 10.59 -16.88 0.89
C ARG A 84 9.54 -16.59 1.96
N HIS A 85 9.19 -15.33 2.17
CA HIS A 85 8.12 -14.98 3.10
C HIS A 85 6.74 -15.46 2.64
N GLY A 86 6.48 -15.45 1.33
CA GLY A 86 5.25 -15.98 0.74
C GLY A 86 5.08 -17.47 1.00
N LEU A 87 6.15 -18.24 0.80
CA LEU A 87 6.19 -19.69 1.10
C LEU A 87 5.98 -19.98 2.59
N ASN A 88 6.67 -19.25 3.48
CA ASN A 88 6.51 -19.44 4.93
C ASN A 88 5.05 -19.21 5.35
N ARG A 89 4.41 -18.14 4.85
CA ARG A 89 3.00 -17.86 5.14
C ARG A 89 2.06 -18.90 4.52
N HIS A 90 2.35 -19.37 3.31
CA HIS A 90 1.54 -20.41 2.65
C HIS A 90 1.54 -21.72 3.43
N LEU A 91 2.69 -22.15 3.94
CA LEU A 91 2.81 -23.37 4.74
C LEU A 91 2.09 -23.25 6.09
N LYS A 92 2.09 -22.07 6.71
CA LYS A 92 1.44 -21.80 7.99
C LYS A 92 -0.06 -21.56 7.89
N ALA A 93 -0.55 -21.09 6.75
CA ALA A 93 -1.96 -20.79 6.55
C ALA A 93 -2.80 -22.08 6.42
N PRO A 94 -4.10 -22.04 6.73
CA PRO A 94 -5.02 -23.11 6.37
C PRO A 94 -5.03 -23.35 4.85
N PRO A 95 -5.13 -24.61 4.38
CA PRO A 95 -5.33 -25.85 5.17
C PRO A 95 -4.04 -26.49 5.70
N ASN A 96 -2.88 -26.01 5.28
CA ASN A 96 -1.58 -26.64 5.52
C ASN A 96 -1.18 -26.66 7.01
N ASN A 97 -1.44 -25.56 7.72
CA ASN A 97 -1.27 -25.41 9.17
C ASN A 97 0.07 -25.94 9.71
N LYS A 98 1.17 -25.80 8.95
CA LYS A 98 2.49 -26.24 9.39
C LYS A 98 2.92 -25.42 10.61
N VAL A 99 3.46 -26.12 11.61
CA VAL A 99 3.89 -25.51 12.88
C VAL A 99 5.30 -24.91 12.79
N PHE A 100 6.10 -25.35 11.83
CA PHE A 100 7.47 -24.90 11.66
C PHE A 100 7.56 -23.57 10.91
N ASP A 101 8.65 -22.83 11.11
CA ASP A 101 9.02 -21.61 10.40
C ASP A 101 10.26 -21.84 9.51
N ILE A 102 10.08 -21.78 8.19
CA ILE A 102 11.18 -22.02 7.22
C ILE A 102 12.26 -20.93 7.25
N ILE A 103 12.07 -19.87 8.03
CA ILE A 103 12.96 -18.72 8.14
C ILE A 103 13.74 -18.78 9.45
N LYS A 104 13.06 -19.13 10.55
CA LYS A 104 13.59 -19.03 11.91
C LYS A 104 14.04 -20.35 12.51
N ASP A 105 13.41 -21.46 12.13
CA ASP A 105 13.65 -22.73 12.81
C ASP A 105 14.99 -23.33 12.37
N ALA A 106 15.74 -23.88 13.33
CA ALA A 106 17.05 -24.48 13.10
C ALA A 106 17.02 -25.68 12.12
N ALA A 107 15.85 -26.31 11.96
CA ALA A 107 15.63 -27.40 11.01
C ALA A 107 15.79 -26.97 9.54
N PHE A 108 15.78 -25.66 9.25
CA PHE A 108 15.94 -25.09 7.90
C PHE A 108 17.33 -24.49 7.66
N ARG A 109 18.35 -25.02 8.34
CA ARG A 109 19.71 -24.47 8.27
C ARG A 109 20.26 -24.45 6.84
N TYR A 110 20.06 -25.51 6.05
CA TYR A 110 20.63 -25.59 4.71
C TYR A 110 19.92 -24.63 3.75
N ALA A 111 18.59 -24.57 3.80
CA ALA A 111 17.81 -23.59 3.05
C ALA A 111 18.22 -22.16 3.38
N ASN A 112 18.45 -21.85 4.66
CA ASN A 112 18.85 -20.52 5.10
C ASN A 112 20.25 -20.15 4.60
N MET A 113 21.22 -21.07 4.66
CA MET A 113 22.56 -20.85 4.12
C MET A 113 22.53 -20.60 2.60
N SER A 114 21.79 -21.41 1.84
CA SER A 114 21.64 -21.25 0.39
C SER A 114 20.92 -19.95 0.02
N PHE A 115 19.93 -19.53 0.82
CA PHE A 115 19.29 -18.24 0.65
C PHE A 115 20.28 -17.08 0.83
N ASP A 116 21.13 -17.13 1.85
CA ASP A 116 22.11 -16.07 2.09
C ASP A 116 23.17 -16.01 0.99
N ALA A 117 23.58 -17.17 0.46
CA ALA A 117 24.46 -17.26 -0.71
C ALA A 117 23.80 -16.64 -1.96
N ALA A 118 22.55 -17.03 -2.27
CA ALA A 118 21.79 -16.46 -3.39
C ALA A 118 21.64 -14.94 -3.24
N ARG A 119 21.39 -14.46 -2.01
CA ARG A 119 21.28 -13.01 -1.71
C ARG A 119 22.60 -12.28 -1.98
N ALA A 120 23.74 -12.87 -1.62
CA ALA A 120 25.05 -12.30 -1.89
C ALA A 120 25.34 -12.22 -3.40
N GLU A 121 25.05 -13.28 -4.15
CA GLU A 121 25.19 -13.33 -5.61
C GLU A 121 24.34 -12.25 -6.29
N LEU A 122 23.07 -12.13 -5.90
CA LEU A 122 22.16 -11.10 -6.43
C LEU A 122 22.68 -9.68 -6.18
N LYS A 123 23.26 -9.42 -5.00
CA LYS A 123 23.85 -8.11 -4.69
C LYS A 123 25.08 -7.84 -5.56
N GLN A 124 25.96 -8.82 -5.73
CA GLN A 124 27.14 -8.70 -6.61
C GLN A 124 26.73 -8.46 -8.07
N ALA A 125 25.62 -9.05 -8.53
CA ALA A 125 25.04 -8.81 -9.85
C ALA A 125 24.25 -7.48 -9.97
N GLY A 126 24.31 -6.59 -8.98
CA GLY A 126 23.63 -5.29 -9.00
C GLY A 126 22.10 -5.36 -8.81
N LYS A 127 21.55 -6.51 -8.40
CA LYS A 127 20.11 -6.73 -8.19
C LYS A 127 19.63 -6.37 -6.78
N GLY A 128 20.49 -5.75 -5.98
CA GLY A 128 20.20 -5.30 -4.61
C GLY A 128 19.63 -3.89 -4.49
N ASN A 129 19.65 -3.09 -5.56
CA ASN A 129 19.28 -1.67 -5.47
C ASN A 129 17.77 -1.46 -5.36
N VAL A 130 17.37 -0.60 -4.41
CA VAL A 130 16.01 -0.07 -4.26
C VAL A 130 15.96 1.28 -4.98
N GLN A 131 14.94 1.48 -5.83
CA GLN A 131 14.68 2.78 -6.43
C GLN A 131 13.83 3.61 -5.47
N HIS A 132 14.35 4.75 -5.04
CA HIS A 132 13.60 5.73 -4.27
C HIS A 132 12.78 6.63 -5.20
N TYR A 133 11.62 7.06 -4.74
CA TYR A 133 10.78 7.99 -5.49
C TYR A 133 11.39 9.40 -5.44
N PRO A 134 11.29 10.18 -6.52
CA PRO A 134 11.85 11.53 -6.54
C PRO A 134 11.14 12.43 -5.53
N ILE A 135 11.89 13.30 -4.85
CA ILE A 135 11.37 14.34 -3.95
C ILE A 135 10.83 15.50 -4.78
N ILE A 136 9.63 15.98 -4.43
CA ILE A 136 8.99 17.13 -5.08
C ILE A 136 9.82 18.40 -4.81
N GLN A 137 10.31 19.02 -5.89
CA GLN A 137 11.13 20.22 -5.81
C GLN A 137 10.28 21.46 -5.46
N GLU A 138 10.83 22.39 -4.68
CA GLU A 138 10.13 23.62 -4.29
C GLU A 138 9.66 24.43 -5.51
N SER A 139 10.51 24.54 -6.53
CA SER A 139 10.19 25.22 -7.79
C SER A 139 9.03 24.62 -8.57
N ASP A 140 8.66 23.36 -8.30
CA ASP A 140 7.49 22.71 -8.92
C ASP A 140 6.21 22.88 -8.09
N ARG A 141 6.33 23.21 -6.78
CA ARG A 141 5.18 23.50 -5.91
C ARG A 141 4.50 24.81 -6.29
N GLU A 142 5.31 25.82 -6.63
CA GLU A 142 4.84 27.15 -7.03
C GLU A 142 4.12 27.17 -8.39
N LYS A 143 4.32 26.14 -9.24
CA LYS A 143 3.82 26.13 -10.63
C LYS A 143 2.35 25.76 -10.78
N SER A 144 1.65 25.36 -9.71
CA SER A 144 0.23 25.08 -9.83
C SER A 144 -0.55 25.30 -8.54
N ASP A 145 -1.47 26.25 -8.61
CA ASP A 145 -2.41 26.58 -7.54
C ASP A 145 -3.40 25.42 -7.28
N TYR A 146 -3.68 24.62 -8.31
CA TYR A 146 -4.46 23.37 -8.24
C TYR A 146 -3.65 22.22 -7.61
N LEU A 147 -2.34 22.17 -7.88
CA LEU A 147 -1.39 21.32 -7.17
C LEU A 147 -1.51 21.60 -5.69
N ILE A 148 -1.31 22.85 -5.25
CA ILE A 148 -1.33 23.20 -3.83
C ILE A 148 -2.65 22.73 -3.18
N LYS A 149 -3.81 23.08 -3.74
CA LYS A 149 -5.11 22.77 -3.10
C LYS A 149 -5.44 21.27 -3.02
N SER A 150 -5.15 20.50 -4.08
CA SER A 150 -5.43 19.04 -4.09
C SER A 150 -4.28 18.20 -3.51
N SER A 151 -3.04 18.68 -3.58
CA SER A 151 -1.87 18.08 -2.93
C SER A 151 -1.93 18.27 -1.43
N MET A 152 -2.45 19.37 -0.89
CA MET A 152 -2.60 19.54 0.56
C MET A 152 -3.46 18.44 1.19
N ILE A 153 -4.59 18.07 0.57
CA ILE A 153 -5.38 16.93 1.05
C ILE A 153 -4.55 15.63 0.98
N GLN A 154 -3.67 15.49 -0.02
CA GLN A 154 -2.77 14.35 -0.12
C GLN A 154 -1.65 14.34 0.91
N ASP A 155 -1.04 15.49 1.17
CA ASP A 155 0.10 15.66 2.07
C ASP A 155 -0.33 15.40 3.51
N TYR A 156 -1.49 15.90 3.92
CA TYR A 156 -1.99 15.73 5.30
C TYR A 156 -2.71 14.40 5.52
N PHE A 157 -3.43 13.86 4.52
CA PHE A 157 -4.35 12.73 4.74
C PHE A 157 -4.11 11.50 3.86
N CYS A 158 -3.34 11.60 2.77
CA CYS A 158 -3.11 10.47 1.84
C CYS A 158 -1.71 9.86 2.01
N ARG A 159 -1.47 9.25 3.18
CA ARG A 159 -0.29 8.40 3.38
C ARG A 159 -0.34 7.18 2.45
N ARG A 160 0.82 6.70 1.97
CA ARG A 160 0.98 5.46 1.17
C ARG A 160 0.40 5.51 -0.26
N GLY A 161 0.60 6.61 -0.98
CA GLY A 161 0.57 6.61 -2.44
C GLY A 161 -0.81 6.38 -3.03
N ALA A 162 -1.83 6.95 -2.38
CA ALA A 162 -3.24 6.89 -2.78
C ALA A 162 -3.97 5.55 -2.53
N GLU A 163 -3.44 4.61 -1.75
CA GLU A 163 -4.10 3.30 -1.53
C GLU A 163 -5.54 3.44 -1.01
N ASN A 164 -5.85 4.50 -0.23
CA ASN A 164 -7.17 4.73 0.34
C ASN A 164 -7.91 5.95 -0.26
N MET A 165 -7.35 6.65 -1.24
CA MET A 165 -8.04 7.82 -1.81
C MET A 165 -9.41 7.46 -2.38
N HIS A 166 -9.53 6.28 -3.01
CA HIS A 166 -10.79 5.83 -3.59
C HIS A 166 -11.90 5.53 -2.57
N THR A 167 -11.56 5.31 -1.29
CA THR A 167 -12.54 5.04 -0.22
C THR A 167 -13.04 6.30 0.46
N MET A 168 -12.28 7.40 0.41
CA MET A 168 -12.60 8.67 1.07
C MET A 168 -13.92 9.28 0.57
N THR A 169 -14.72 9.72 1.54
CA THR A 169 -15.99 10.43 1.37
C THR A 169 -15.89 11.82 1.99
N LYS A 170 -16.86 12.69 1.70
CA LYS A 170 -16.98 14.00 2.37
C LYS A 170 -17.07 13.85 3.90
N SER A 171 -17.76 12.80 4.37
CA SER A 171 -17.94 12.45 5.78
C SER A 171 -16.72 11.80 6.44
N THR A 172 -15.65 11.52 5.70
CA THR A 172 -14.38 11.02 6.27
C THR A 172 -13.68 12.07 7.12
N PHE A 173 -14.01 13.35 6.93
CA PHE A 173 -13.34 14.49 7.56
C PHE A 173 -14.32 15.38 8.31
N ALA A 174 -13.83 16.03 9.37
CA ALA A 174 -14.57 17.01 10.14
C ALA A 174 -13.73 18.27 10.38
N LEU A 175 -14.35 19.45 10.23
CA LEU A 175 -13.78 20.71 10.70
C LEU A 175 -13.99 20.82 12.22
N LYS A 176 -12.91 21.07 12.94
CA LYS A 176 -12.90 21.29 14.39
C LYS A 176 -12.17 22.58 14.72
N THR A 177 -12.37 23.03 15.95
CA THR A 177 -11.68 24.18 16.54
C THR A 177 -11.07 23.73 17.85
N ASP A 178 -9.78 24.01 18.02
CA ASP A 178 -9.07 23.73 19.25
C ASP A 178 -9.55 24.71 20.34
N PRO A 179 -10.06 24.23 21.49
CA PRO A 179 -10.61 25.09 22.53
C PRO A 179 -9.55 25.93 23.26
N ASP A 180 -8.29 25.47 23.27
CA ASP A 180 -7.19 26.14 23.98
C ASP A 180 -6.55 27.24 23.12
N THR A 181 -6.40 26.98 21.81
CA THR A 181 -5.74 27.90 20.88
C THR A 181 -6.72 28.71 20.02
N GLY A 182 -7.98 28.26 19.91
CA GLY A 182 -8.98 28.85 19.01
C GLY A 182 -8.75 28.55 17.53
N MET A 183 -7.72 27.79 17.19
CA MET A 183 -7.31 27.51 15.81
C MET A 183 -8.17 26.42 15.19
N ARG A 184 -8.54 26.58 13.91
CA ARG A 184 -9.29 25.55 13.17
C ARG A 184 -8.37 24.44 12.68
N TYR A 185 -8.93 23.25 12.51
CA TYR A 185 -8.23 22.14 11.88
C TYR A 185 -9.21 21.16 11.23
N ILE A 186 -8.76 20.45 10.20
CA ILE A 186 -9.50 19.30 9.63
C ILE A 186 -8.95 18.02 10.26
N GLU A 187 -9.86 17.16 10.72
CA GLU A 187 -9.54 15.87 11.31
C GLU A 187 -10.14 14.74 10.49
N LYS A 188 -9.37 13.66 10.27
CA LYS A 188 -9.89 12.42 9.68
C LYS A 188 -10.53 11.55 10.77
N ILE A 189 -11.86 11.46 10.76
CA ILE A 189 -12.66 10.83 11.83
C ILE A 189 -12.98 9.34 11.61
N LEU A 190 -12.73 8.82 10.40
CA LEU A 190 -12.93 7.39 10.08
C LEU A 190 -11.60 6.64 10.03
N ASP A 191 -11.49 5.62 10.88
CA ASP A 191 -10.38 4.69 10.90
C ASP A 191 -10.47 3.72 9.72
N GLU A 192 -9.42 3.68 8.89
CA GLU A 192 -9.35 2.80 7.74
C GLU A 192 -8.47 1.59 8.05
N LEU A 193 -8.98 0.38 7.82
CA LEU A 193 -8.20 -0.85 7.88
C LEU A 193 -7.13 -0.85 6.77
N THR A 194 -5.92 -0.37 7.05
CA THR A 194 -4.84 -0.36 6.07
C THR A 194 -4.09 -1.70 6.01
N LYS A 195 -3.26 -1.88 4.98
CA LYS A 195 -2.42 -3.08 4.74
C LYS A 195 -1.56 -3.52 5.95
N ASN A 196 -1.18 -2.59 6.83
CA ASN A 196 -0.35 -2.86 8.01
C ASN A 196 -1.13 -2.74 9.34
N HIS A 197 -2.35 -2.20 9.34
CA HIS A 197 -3.16 -1.90 10.53
C HIS A 197 -4.39 -2.81 10.56
N ARG A 198 -4.17 -4.12 10.70
CA ARG A 198 -5.23 -5.15 10.70
C ARG A 198 -5.41 -5.87 12.03
N GLY A 199 -4.76 -5.42 13.10
CA GLY A 199 -4.81 -6.14 14.37
C GLY A 199 -4.57 -5.34 15.64
N ASN A 200 -3.67 -4.35 15.67
CA ASN A 200 -3.18 -3.87 16.97
C ASN A 200 -2.68 -2.42 17.04
N ASP A 201 -3.30 -1.48 16.33
CA ASP A 201 -2.86 -0.09 16.40
C ASP A 201 -3.82 0.75 17.25
N LYS A 202 -3.23 1.36 18.28
CA LYS A 202 -3.84 2.39 19.14
C LYS A 202 -3.70 3.79 18.53
N GLU A 203 -3.31 3.91 17.26
CA GLU A 203 -3.26 5.20 16.56
C GLU A 203 -4.68 5.67 16.28
N THR A 204 -5.25 6.29 17.30
CA THR A 204 -6.44 7.11 17.18
C THR A 204 -6.03 8.35 16.39
N THR A 205 -6.63 8.52 15.22
CA THR A 205 -6.57 9.72 14.35
C THR A 205 -5.40 9.78 13.37
N SER A 206 -5.67 9.34 12.14
CA SER A 206 -4.74 9.43 11.00
C SER A 206 -4.68 10.87 10.45
N GLY A 207 -3.89 11.73 11.08
CA GLY A 207 -3.53 13.06 10.58
C GLY A 207 -4.49 14.19 10.96
N VAL A 208 -3.93 15.36 11.22
CA VAL A 208 -4.62 16.63 11.45
C VAL A 208 -4.07 17.65 10.46
N MET A 209 -4.94 18.39 9.80
CA MET A 209 -4.57 19.50 8.92
C MET A 209 -4.86 20.82 9.64
N PRO A 210 -3.84 21.49 10.21
CA PRO A 210 -4.03 22.70 10.99
C PRO A 210 -4.26 23.93 10.11
N GLU A 211 -4.95 24.92 10.66
CA GLU A 211 -5.06 26.26 10.07
C GLU A 211 -3.70 26.97 10.09
N ALA A 212 -3.38 27.64 8.98
CA ALA A 212 -2.18 28.47 8.86
C ALA A 212 -2.60 29.93 8.65
N THR A 213 -2.93 30.61 9.74
CA THR A 213 -3.45 31.98 9.73
C THR A 213 -2.50 32.94 8.99
N GLY A 214 -3.05 33.72 8.05
CA GLY A 214 -2.28 34.68 7.25
C GLY A 214 -1.55 34.10 6.04
N SER A 215 -1.57 32.77 5.86
CA SER A 215 -1.09 32.14 4.62
C SER A 215 -2.14 32.25 3.51
N MET A 216 -1.73 32.71 2.33
CA MET A 216 -2.57 32.64 1.13
C MET A 216 -2.91 31.20 0.71
N TYR A 217 -2.16 30.23 1.24
CA TYR A 217 -2.33 28.80 1.04
C TYR A 217 -2.70 28.13 2.37
N CYS A 218 -3.64 28.70 3.12
CA CYS A 218 -4.13 28.08 4.36
C CYS A 218 -4.71 26.68 4.04
N PRO A 219 -4.23 25.59 4.70
CA PRO A 219 -4.69 24.23 4.43
C PRO A 219 -6.19 24.05 4.68
N VAL A 220 -6.67 24.58 5.80
CA VAL A 220 -8.08 24.50 6.21
C VAL A 220 -8.98 25.25 5.23
N ASP A 221 -8.62 26.48 4.85
CA ASP A 221 -9.44 27.25 3.89
C ASP A 221 -9.44 26.61 2.51
N SER A 222 -8.31 26.04 2.09
CA SER A 222 -8.20 25.29 0.84
C SER A 222 -9.10 24.05 0.84
N PHE A 223 -9.13 23.32 1.97
CA PHE A 223 -10.01 22.17 2.12
C PHE A 223 -11.49 22.57 2.07
N ILE A 224 -11.88 23.62 2.79
CA ILE A 224 -13.26 24.12 2.81
C ILE A 224 -13.69 24.54 1.40
N LYS A 225 -12.88 25.36 0.70
CA LYS A 225 -13.14 25.76 -0.69
C LYS A 225 -13.26 24.55 -1.61
N TYR A 226 -12.36 23.57 -1.48
CA TYR A 226 -12.45 22.34 -2.27
C TYR A 226 -13.77 21.61 -2.05
N THR A 227 -14.18 21.39 -0.80
CA THR A 227 -15.41 20.65 -0.47
C THR A 227 -16.69 21.36 -0.90
N ASP A 228 -16.69 22.70 -0.86
CA ASP A 228 -17.80 23.54 -1.31
C ASP A 228 -18.05 23.42 -2.81
N LYS A 229 -16.99 23.24 -3.61
CA LYS A 229 -17.07 23.11 -5.07
C LYS A 229 -17.41 21.70 -5.56
N LEU A 230 -17.44 20.70 -4.68
CA LEU A 230 -17.79 19.32 -5.02
C LEU A 230 -19.26 19.19 -5.41
N HIS A 231 -19.57 18.23 -6.28
CA HIS A 231 -20.96 17.97 -6.64
C HIS A 231 -21.74 17.46 -5.42
N PRO A 232 -22.92 18.03 -5.07
CA PRO A 232 -23.66 17.67 -3.86
C PRO A 232 -24.08 16.20 -3.85
N ASP A 233 -24.60 15.70 -4.98
CA ASP A 233 -25.10 14.31 -5.11
C ASP A 233 -24.01 13.22 -5.16
N CYS A 234 -22.73 13.59 -5.14
CA CYS A 234 -21.63 12.64 -5.09
C CYS A 234 -20.98 12.69 -3.70
N ASP A 235 -21.09 11.61 -2.92
CA ASP A 235 -20.51 11.53 -1.57
C ASP A 235 -18.97 11.35 -1.58
N ARG A 236 -18.40 10.97 -2.73
CA ARG A 236 -16.96 10.73 -2.87
C ARG A 236 -16.19 12.04 -2.75
N LEU A 237 -15.06 11.99 -2.03
CA LEU A 237 -14.18 13.16 -1.90
C LEU A 237 -13.52 13.49 -3.25
N TRP A 238 -12.98 12.47 -3.93
CA TRP A 238 -12.27 12.65 -5.19
C TRP A 238 -13.22 12.50 -6.37
N GLN A 239 -13.62 13.63 -6.96
CA GLN A 239 -14.55 13.70 -8.08
C GLN A 239 -13.83 14.12 -9.36
N ARG A 240 -14.42 13.81 -10.51
CA ARG A 240 -13.87 14.23 -11.80
C ARG A 240 -14.07 15.73 -11.99
N PRO A 241 -13.00 16.52 -12.21
CA PRO A 241 -13.15 17.95 -12.50
C PRO A 241 -13.85 18.16 -13.84
N ARG A 242 -14.55 19.28 -13.98
CA ARG A 242 -15.09 19.76 -15.26
C ARG A 242 -13.99 20.29 -16.15
N ASP A 243 -14.17 20.19 -17.46
CA ASP A 243 -13.17 20.61 -18.46
C ASP A 243 -12.95 22.14 -18.47
N CYS A 244 -13.96 22.88 -18.03
CA CYS A 244 -13.91 24.31 -17.79
C CYS A 244 -14.72 24.64 -16.54
N PHE A 245 -14.21 25.57 -15.74
CA PHE A 245 -14.95 26.17 -14.63
C PHE A 245 -14.57 27.66 -14.58
N VAL A 246 -15.52 28.49 -14.18
CA VAL A 246 -15.28 29.87 -13.83
C VAL A 246 -15.01 29.89 -12.31
N ASP A 247 -14.06 30.73 -11.86
CA ASP A 247 -13.87 30.98 -10.43
C ASP A 247 -15.01 31.89 -9.94
N ASP A 248 -16.23 31.33 -9.93
CA ASP A 248 -17.44 31.92 -9.39
C ASP A 248 -17.86 31.19 -8.11
N ASP A 249 -18.39 31.95 -7.14
CA ASP A 249 -18.72 31.45 -5.82
C ASP A 249 -19.87 30.44 -5.85
N ASN A 250 -20.76 30.51 -6.85
CA ASN A 250 -21.92 29.63 -6.95
C ASN A 250 -21.74 28.42 -7.88
N GLU A 251 -20.58 28.27 -8.55
CA GLU A 251 -20.39 27.22 -9.55
C GLU A 251 -19.81 25.92 -8.96
N ILE A 252 -20.41 24.78 -9.31
CA ILE A 252 -19.92 23.43 -8.99
C ILE A 252 -18.82 23.05 -9.99
N TRP A 253 -17.60 22.82 -9.50
CA TRP A 253 -16.43 22.56 -10.35
C TRP A 253 -16.28 21.09 -10.79
N TYR A 254 -17.05 20.18 -10.18
CA TYR A 254 -16.91 18.74 -10.38
C TYR A 254 -18.17 18.12 -10.99
N TYR A 255 -17.99 17.03 -11.75
CA TYR A 255 -19.10 16.20 -12.19
C TYR A 255 -19.63 15.34 -11.04
N ASN A 256 -20.89 14.89 -11.13
CA ASN A 256 -21.44 13.81 -10.30
C ASN A 256 -20.82 12.45 -10.67
N ALA A 257 -19.50 12.34 -10.55
CA ALA A 257 -18.76 11.15 -10.95
C ALA A 257 -17.45 11.05 -10.15
N PRO A 258 -17.19 9.91 -9.47
CA PRO A 258 -15.93 9.71 -8.77
C PRO A 258 -14.75 9.50 -9.72
N VAL A 259 -13.56 9.82 -9.24
CA VAL A 259 -12.31 9.41 -9.91
C VAL A 259 -12.09 7.92 -9.65
N GLY A 260 -11.90 7.14 -10.72
CA GLY A 260 -11.64 5.70 -10.60
C GLY A 260 -10.30 5.40 -9.92
N GLU A 261 -10.23 4.29 -9.17
CA GLU A 261 -9.05 3.86 -8.41
C GLU A 261 -7.77 3.82 -9.26
N LYS A 262 -7.85 3.33 -10.50
CA LYS A 262 -6.71 3.30 -11.43
C LYS A 262 -6.19 4.69 -11.77
N LYS A 263 -7.09 5.68 -11.91
CA LYS A 263 -6.73 7.07 -12.24
C LYS A 263 -6.18 7.79 -11.01
N LEU A 264 -6.70 7.49 -9.82
CA LEU A 264 -6.12 7.98 -8.56
C LEU A 264 -4.68 7.50 -8.35
N LYS A 265 -4.34 6.26 -8.73
CA LYS A 265 -2.96 5.73 -8.69
C LYS A 265 -1.99 6.47 -9.60
N THR A 266 -2.47 7.12 -10.66
CA THR A 266 -1.66 7.90 -11.60
C THR A 266 -1.80 9.41 -11.38
N PHE A 267 -2.49 9.85 -10.33
CA PHE A 267 -2.83 11.25 -10.11
C PHE A 267 -1.63 12.18 -10.21
N MET A 268 -0.59 11.97 -9.38
CA MET A 268 0.61 12.83 -9.39
C MET A 268 1.37 12.75 -10.70
N SER A 269 1.36 11.59 -11.37
CA SER A 269 1.99 11.41 -12.67
C SER A 269 1.28 12.21 -13.77
N ASP A 270 -0.05 12.15 -13.81
CA ASP A 270 -0.87 12.87 -14.79
C ASP A 270 -0.80 14.39 -14.55
N LEU A 271 -0.80 14.78 -13.28
CA LEU A 271 -0.65 16.16 -12.87
C LEU A 271 0.74 16.72 -13.23
N SER A 272 1.81 15.93 -13.04
CA SER A 272 3.18 16.36 -13.36
C SER A 272 3.31 16.72 -14.83
N LEU A 273 2.68 15.91 -15.69
CA LEU A 273 2.64 16.13 -17.14
C LEU A 273 1.79 17.36 -17.49
N SER A 274 0.61 17.49 -16.87
CA SER A 274 -0.33 18.58 -17.16
C SER A 274 0.23 19.95 -16.76
N CYS A 275 0.93 20.02 -15.62
CA CYS A 275 1.55 21.24 -15.11
C CYS A 275 2.97 21.49 -15.64
N LYS A 276 3.49 20.62 -16.52
CA LYS A 276 4.85 20.70 -17.07
C LYS A 276 5.92 20.89 -15.98
N LEU A 277 5.85 20.05 -14.95
CA LEU A 277 6.81 20.06 -13.84
C LEU A 277 8.20 19.60 -14.32
N SER A 278 9.24 19.87 -13.51
CA SER A 278 10.63 19.54 -13.85
C SER A 278 10.86 18.05 -14.07
N GLN A 279 10.04 17.20 -13.44
CA GLN A 279 10.07 15.76 -13.60
C GLN A 279 8.70 15.12 -13.34
N LYS A 280 8.59 13.84 -13.69
CA LYS A 280 7.38 13.05 -13.44
C LYS A 280 7.40 12.50 -12.00
N TYR A 281 6.45 12.96 -11.18
CA TYR A 281 6.27 12.47 -9.81
C TYR A 281 5.28 11.29 -9.75
N THR A 282 5.37 10.51 -8.68
CA THR A 282 4.38 9.49 -8.33
C THR A 282 3.66 9.90 -7.05
N ASN A 283 2.56 9.23 -6.71
CA ASN A 283 1.86 9.50 -5.45
C ASN A 283 2.74 9.20 -4.21
N HIS A 284 3.83 8.44 -4.37
CA HIS A 284 4.79 8.19 -3.29
C HIS A 284 5.86 9.29 -3.19
N SER A 285 5.92 10.23 -4.15
CA SER A 285 6.85 11.37 -4.11
C SER A 285 6.44 12.40 -3.06
N SER A 286 5.15 12.50 -2.71
CA SER A 286 4.67 13.37 -1.61
C SER A 286 5.00 12.81 -0.22
N GLU A 287 5.11 11.48 -0.07
CA GLU A 287 5.45 10.85 1.22
C GLU A 287 6.91 11.05 1.66
N GLN A 288 7.81 11.38 0.74
CA GLN A 288 9.24 11.56 1.03
C GLN A 288 9.55 12.95 1.64
N GLN A 289 8.54 13.76 1.97
CA GLN A 289 8.70 15.13 2.44
C GLN A 289 8.86 15.28 3.97
N GLU A 290 8.62 14.21 4.75
CA GLU A 290 8.70 14.23 6.23
C GLU A 290 10.04 13.70 6.80
N LEU A 291 11.13 13.71 6.02
CA LEU A 291 12.50 13.42 6.48
C LEU A 291 13.43 14.61 6.25
#